data_AF-A0A131XZP7-F1
#
_entry.id   AF-A0A131XZP7-F1
#
_cell.length_a   1.000
_cell.length_b   1.000
_cell.length_c   1.000
_cell.angle_alpha   90.00
_cell.angle_beta   90.00
_cell.angle_gamma   90.00
#
_symmetry.space_group_name_H-M   'P 1'
#
loop_
_entity.id
_entity.type
_entity.pdbx_description
1 polymer ?
#
loop_
_entity_poly.entity_id
_entity_poly.type
_entity_poly.pdbx_seq_one_letter_code
_entity_poly.pdbx_strand_id
1 'polypeptide(L)'
;AIRESGVAREDLFLITKLWPRDYGSLTTRQAFEGSLQRLGVDYLDMFMMHWPECPSSCPDRQKVLDTTWRQLELLYDEGLCRAIGVSNYEVPDLEPLLESCSVVPHANQVECHPYHFPRDLLAFCDQHGIQFQGYSPLGKGKLIRDPEVLRVAHSCGRTPAQVLVRWSIQNNVVAIPKSTKKYRVKENSQVFDFKLSAEDMESLNRLHRGLKYVQRCGIQQKIDSDLPDGYKLQLPNAHDQRLSVKNAASCETWCELQDTLSTYSLNAHCGLGPSRGFVCVRVGSLGSRVDEERSQLRDLV
;
A
#
# COMPACT_ATOMS: atom_id res chain seq x y z
N ALA A 1 -15.31 -1.72 8.36
CA ALA A 1 -14.65 -2.16 7.11
C ALA A 1 -14.18 -3.61 7.15
N ILE A 2 -13.07 -3.97 7.84
CA ILE A 2 -12.57 -5.37 7.89
C ILE A 2 -13.62 -6.30 8.49
N ARG A 3 -14.09 -6.01 9.70
CA ARG A 3 -15.12 -6.80 10.39
C ARG A 3 -16.45 -6.87 9.62
N GLU A 4 -16.84 -5.76 9.02
CA GLU A 4 -18.11 -5.60 8.31
C GLU A 4 -18.12 -6.26 6.93
N SER A 5 -16.95 -6.55 6.33
CA SER A 5 -16.90 -7.11 4.99
C SER A 5 -17.30 -8.58 4.94
N GLY A 6 -17.25 -9.28 6.08
CA GLY A 6 -17.47 -10.73 6.16
C GLY A 6 -16.38 -11.57 5.47
N VAL A 7 -15.30 -10.94 4.99
CA VAL A 7 -14.15 -11.64 4.38
C VAL A 7 -13.28 -12.24 5.49
N ALA A 8 -12.88 -13.50 5.33
CA ALA A 8 -12.00 -14.17 6.28
C ALA A 8 -10.67 -13.41 6.44
N ARG A 9 -10.11 -13.40 7.65
CA ARG A 9 -8.92 -12.59 7.97
C ARG A 9 -7.73 -13.02 7.13
N GLU A 10 -7.58 -14.32 6.90
CA GLU A 10 -6.53 -14.96 6.12
C GLU A 10 -6.56 -14.64 4.61
N ASP A 11 -7.70 -14.17 4.09
CA ASP A 11 -7.87 -13.74 2.69
C ASP A 11 -7.51 -12.25 2.48
N LEU A 12 -7.27 -11.51 3.56
CA LEU A 12 -6.87 -10.10 3.53
C LEU A 12 -5.37 -9.96 3.72
N PHE A 13 -4.75 -9.04 2.97
CA PHE A 13 -3.36 -8.62 3.19
C PHE A 13 -3.33 -7.22 3.81
N LEU A 14 -3.10 -7.15 5.12
CA LEU A 14 -3.10 -5.93 5.90
C LEU A 14 -1.69 -5.41 6.13
N ILE A 15 -1.44 -4.18 5.67
CA ILE A 15 -0.17 -3.46 5.84
C ILE A 15 -0.43 -2.21 6.66
N THR A 16 0.38 -1.99 7.70
CA THR A 16 0.47 -0.70 8.39
C THR A 16 1.92 -0.30 8.59
N LYS A 17 2.14 0.95 9.00
CA LYS A 17 3.47 1.55 9.06
C LYS A 17 3.73 2.19 10.40
N LEU A 18 4.97 2.10 10.85
CA LEU A 18 5.53 2.74 12.02
C LEU A 18 5.96 4.16 11.67
N TRP A 19 5.40 5.16 12.35
CA TRP A 19 5.79 6.55 12.16
C TRP A 19 7.13 6.84 12.85
N PRO A 20 8.02 7.70 12.30
CA PRO A 20 9.34 7.99 12.87
C PRO A 20 9.39 8.38 14.36
N ARG A 21 8.34 8.99 14.90
CA ARG A 21 8.30 9.32 16.34
C ARG A 21 8.14 8.11 17.26
N ASP A 22 7.66 7.00 16.72
CA ASP A 22 7.49 5.77 17.45
C ASP A 22 8.70 4.82 17.29
N TYR A 23 9.80 5.29 16.65
CA TYR A 23 11.03 4.51 16.51
C TYR A 23 11.72 4.26 17.86
N GLY A 24 12.47 3.17 17.95
CA GLY A 24 13.04 2.61 19.19
C GLY A 24 12.34 1.32 19.61
N SER A 25 12.96 0.53 20.50
CA SER A 25 12.47 -0.82 20.81
C SER A 25 11.09 -0.82 21.50
N LEU A 26 10.96 -0.19 22.67
CA LEU A 26 9.70 -0.18 23.43
C LEU A 26 8.57 0.54 22.68
N THR A 27 8.88 1.70 22.11
CA THR A 27 7.94 2.55 21.38
C THR A 27 7.40 1.87 20.12
N THR A 28 8.25 1.11 19.42
CA THR A 28 7.84 0.32 18.24
C THR A 28 6.82 -0.76 18.63
N ARG A 29 7.08 -1.52 19.69
CA ARG A 29 6.15 -2.55 20.16
C ARG A 29 4.80 -1.95 20.57
N GLN A 30 4.82 -0.85 21.33
CA GLN A 30 3.60 -0.13 21.73
C GLN A 30 2.81 0.39 20.52
N ALA A 31 3.49 0.96 19.52
CA ALA A 31 2.83 1.46 18.31
C ALA A 31 2.25 0.33 17.45
N PHE A 32 2.92 -0.83 17.41
CA PHE A 32 2.44 -2.03 16.75
C PHE A 32 1.18 -2.59 17.43
N GLU A 33 1.21 -2.82 18.75
CA GLU A 33 0.06 -3.32 19.53
C GLU A 33 -1.13 -2.35 19.45
N GLY A 34 -0.87 -1.04 19.54
CA GLY A 34 -1.89 -0.03 19.32
C GLY A 34 -2.48 -0.08 17.91
N SER A 35 -1.71 -0.47 16.90
CA SER A 35 -2.21 -0.65 15.53
C SER A 35 -3.13 -1.86 15.41
N LEU A 36 -2.74 -2.99 16.02
CA LEU A 36 -3.60 -4.18 16.11
C LEU A 36 -4.94 -3.87 16.78
N GLN A 37 -4.90 -3.16 17.92
CA GLN A 37 -6.11 -2.76 18.64
C GLN A 37 -7.04 -1.88 17.79
N ARG A 38 -6.48 -0.86 17.13
CA ARG A 38 -7.26 0.06 16.27
C ARG A 38 -7.85 -0.63 15.05
N LEU A 39 -7.12 -1.59 14.47
CA LEU A 39 -7.60 -2.39 13.34
C LEU A 39 -8.57 -3.50 13.78
N GLY A 40 -8.51 -3.90 15.05
CA GLY A 40 -9.27 -5.01 15.61
C GLY A 40 -8.86 -6.36 15.02
N VAL A 41 -7.54 -6.59 14.90
CA VAL A 41 -6.96 -7.83 14.36
C VAL A 41 -5.83 -8.32 15.25
N ASP A 42 -5.55 -9.63 15.23
CA ASP A 42 -4.53 -10.24 16.09
C ASP A 42 -3.13 -10.23 15.46
N TYR A 43 -3.05 -10.11 14.14
CA TYR A 43 -1.79 -10.08 13.39
C TYR A 43 -1.87 -9.16 12.17
N LEU A 44 -0.69 -8.76 11.67
CA LEU A 44 -0.53 -8.01 10.42
C LEU A 44 0.14 -8.89 9.35
N ASP A 45 -0.20 -8.69 8.08
CA ASP A 45 0.52 -9.38 7.00
C ASP A 45 1.86 -8.72 6.75
N MET A 46 1.95 -7.40 6.94
CA MET A 46 3.22 -6.68 6.88
C MET A 46 3.24 -5.43 7.79
N PHE A 47 4.37 -5.22 8.46
CA PHE A 47 4.64 -3.99 9.22
C PHE A 47 5.90 -3.30 8.69
N MET A 48 5.84 -1.99 8.51
CA MET A 48 6.92 -1.26 7.84
C MET A 48 7.41 -0.03 8.60
N MET A 49 8.71 0.26 8.56
CA MET A 49 9.22 1.60 8.89
C MET A 49 8.78 2.59 7.80
N HIS A 50 8.10 3.69 8.17
CA HIS A 50 7.47 4.57 7.18
C HIS A 50 8.47 5.47 6.44
N TRP A 51 9.56 5.85 7.11
CA TRP A 51 10.56 6.79 6.59
C TRP A 51 11.94 6.50 7.19
N PRO A 52 13.05 6.69 6.46
CA PRO A 52 14.40 6.56 7.03
C PRO A 52 14.80 7.73 7.95
N GLU A 53 13.96 8.75 8.09
CA GLU A 53 14.15 9.88 9.01
C GLU A 53 13.82 9.51 10.46
N CYS A 54 14.44 10.24 11.38
CA CYS A 54 14.13 10.24 12.81
C CYS A 54 13.77 11.67 13.26
N PRO A 55 13.16 11.85 14.44
CA PRO A 55 12.99 13.17 15.04
C PRO A 55 14.32 13.93 15.13
N SER A 56 14.32 15.24 14.93
CA SER A 56 15.55 16.06 14.99
C SER A 56 16.19 16.05 16.38
N SER A 57 15.43 15.69 17.42
CA SER A 57 15.91 15.48 18.79
C SER A 57 16.61 14.13 19.00
N CYS A 58 16.63 13.26 17.99
CA CYS A 58 17.26 11.94 18.05
C CYS A 58 18.78 12.10 18.14
N PRO A 59 19.43 11.66 19.24
CA PRO A 59 20.86 11.88 19.44
C PRO A 59 21.73 11.01 18.51
N ASP A 60 21.24 9.82 18.16
CA ASP A 60 21.94 8.88 17.27
C ASP A 60 20.92 8.23 16.33
N ARG A 61 20.85 8.76 15.11
CA ARG A 61 19.88 8.30 14.09
C ARG A 61 20.12 6.83 13.73
N GLN A 62 21.37 6.44 13.48
CA GLN A 62 21.67 5.09 13.01
C GLN A 62 21.28 4.06 14.07
N LYS A 63 21.69 4.29 15.33
CA LYS A 63 21.34 3.41 16.44
C LYS A 63 19.83 3.27 16.62
N VAL A 64 19.06 4.36 16.47
CA VAL A 64 17.59 4.31 16.57
C VAL A 64 16.99 3.51 15.42
N LEU A 65 17.47 3.68 14.19
CA LEU A 65 17.00 2.89 13.05
C LEU A 65 17.32 1.40 13.23
N ASP A 66 18.55 1.05 13.61
CA ASP A 66 18.97 -0.35 13.85
C ASP A 66 18.14 -0.99 14.97
N THR A 67 17.96 -0.27 16.09
CA THR A 67 17.16 -0.74 17.22
C THR A 67 15.68 -0.93 16.82
N THR A 68 15.17 -0.06 15.96
CA THR A 68 13.80 -0.15 15.44
C THR A 68 13.64 -1.35 14.53
N TRP A 69 14.57 -1.55 13.60
CA TRP A 69 14.56 -2.71 12.71
C TRP A 69 14.66 -4.01 13.50
N ARG A 70 15.55 -4.06 14.49
CA ARG A 70 15.65 -5.23 15.38
C ARG A 70 14.33 -5.52 16.10
N GLN A 71 13.57 -4.50 16.49
CA GLN A 71 12.25 -4.73 17.07
C GLN A 71 11.23 -5.26 16.05
N LEU A 72 11.29 -4.83 14.78
CA LEU A 72 10.48 -5.40 13.70
C LEU A 72 10.81 -6.89 13.50
N GLU A 73 12.09 -7.27 13.54
CA GLU A 73 12.53 -8.66 13.45
C GLU A 73 11.96 -9.52 14.58
N LEU A 74 11.96 -9.01 15.81
CA LEU A 74 11.33 -9.71 16.95
C LEU A 74 9.82 -9.88 16.78
N LEU A 75 9.11 -8.86 16.28
CA LEU A 75 7.67 -8.96 16.01
C LEU A 75 7.36 -10.00 14.92
N TYR A 76 8.26 -10.13 13.94
CA TYR A 76 8.19 -11.14 12.89
C TYR A 76 8.45 -12.55 13.44
N ASP A 77 9.48 -12.72 14.26
CA ASP A 77 9.83 -13.99 14.92
C ASP A 77 8.73 -14.48 15.89
N GLU A 78 8.09 -13.54 16.60
CA GLU A 78 6.91 -13.81 17.44
C GLU A 78 5.65 -14.19 16.63
N GLY A 79 5.68 -14.10 15.30
CA GLY A 79 4.55 -14.40 14.42
C GLY A 79 3.43 -13.36 14.42
N LEU A 80 3.66 -12.19 15.02
CA LEU A 80 2.66 -11.11 15.09
C LEU A 80 2.53 -10.36 13.75
N CYS A 81 3.59 -10.36 12.94
CA CYS A 81 3.52 -10.00 11.54
C CYS A 81 4.15 -11.06 10.64
N ARG A 82 3.57 -11.26 9.45
CA ARG A 82 4.05 -12.27 8.48
C ARG A 82 5.18 -11.77 7.57
N ALA A 83 5.43 -10.48 7.58
CA ALA A 83 6.51 -9.84 6.85
C ALA A 83 6.85 -8.48 7.49
N ILE A 84 8.07 -8.04 7.28
CA ILE A 84 8.56 -6.71 7.67
C ILE A 84 9.22 -6.02 6.50
N GLY A 85 9.07 -4.71 6.42
CA GLY A 85 9.59 -3.92 5.29
C GLY A 85 9.89 -2.48 5.65
N VAL A 86 10.29 -1.72 4.65
CA VAL A 86 10.58 -0.29 4.77
C VAL A 86 9.78 0.49 3.74
N SER A 87 9.73 1.81 3.90
CA SER A 87 9.05 2.72 2.98
C SER A 87 9.89 3.98 2.83
N ASN A 88 10.00 4.47 1.60
CA ASN A 88 10.77 5.67 1.23
C ASN A 88 12.28 5.57 1.45
N TYR A 89 12.83 4.37 1.55
CA TYR A 89 14.28 4.17 1.64
C TYR A 89 14.90 4.24 0.24
N GLU A 90 15.97 5.01 0.09
CA GLU A 90 16.81 5.02 -1.11
C GLU A 90 18.03 4.10 -0.89
N VAL A 91 18.83 3.86 -1.92
CA VAL A 91 20.01 2.95 -1.84
C VAL A 91 20.91 3.28 -0.64
N PRO A 92 21.29 4.56 -0.38
CA PRO A 92 22.13 4.91 0.77
C PRO A 92 21.47 4.69 2.15
N ASP A 93 20.14 4.56 2.20
CA ASP A 93 19.43 4.21 3.45
C ASP A 93 19.31 2.68 3.61
N LEU A 94 19.27 1.92 2.51
CA LEU A 94 19.20 0.46 2.50
C LEU A 94 20.55 -0.19 2.80
N GLU A 95 21.65 0.34 2.26
CA GLU A 95 22.99 -0.26 2.45
C GLU A 95 23.34 -0.48 3.93
N PRO A 96 23.25 0.53 4.83
CA PRO A 96 23.57 0.32 6.24
C PRO A 96 22.60 -0.65 6.95
N LEU A 97 21.34 -0.67 6.51
CA LEU A 97 20.33 -1.59 7.06
C LEU A 97 20.67 -3.04 6.71
N LEU A 98 21.10 -3.29 5.47
CA LEU A 98 21.47 -4.63 5.01
C LEU A 98 22.76 -5.15 5.67
N GLU A 99 23.65 -4.25 6.08
CA GLU A 99 24.85 -4.60 6.86
C GLU A 99 24.53 -5.08 8.29
N SER A 100 23.45 -4.58 8.89
CA SER A 100 23.12 -4.83 10.30
C SER A 100 21.93 -5.77 10.53
N CYS A 101 21.07 -5.98 9.53
CA CYS A 101 19.86 -6.79 9.70
C CYS A 101 20.12 -8.29 9.76
N SER A 102 19.30 -9.00 10.56
CA SER A 102 19.16 -10.46 10.50
C SER A 102 18.12 -10.90 9.48
N VAL A 103 17.10 -10.07 9.23
CA VAL A 103 16.05 -10.29 8.24
C VAL A 103 16.10 -9.16 7.23
N VAL A 104 16.37 -9.49 5.97
CA VAL A 104 16.31 -8.53 4.85
C VAL A 104 14.87 -7.99 4.73
N PRO A 105 14.66 -6.68 4.52
CA PRO A 105 13.32 -6.14 4.32
C PRO A 105 12.60 -6.87 3.18
N HIS A 106 11.43 -7.46 3.45
CA HIS A 106 10.66 -8.18 2.44
C HIS A 106 10.13 -7.26 1.34
N ALA A 107 9.99 -5.96 1.64
CA ALA A 107 9.53 -4.96 0.68
C ALA A 107 10.08 -3.56 1.00
N ASN A 108 10.23 -2.75 -0.06
CA ASN A 108 10.45 -1.31 0.03
C ASN A 108 9.33 -0.57 -0.72
N GLN A 109 8.53 0.22 0.01
CA GLN A 109 7.41 0.97 -0.55
C GLN A 109 7.81 2.42 -0.88
N VAL A 110 7.87 2.77 -2.16
CA VAL A 110 8.38 4.07 -2.65
C VAL A 110 7.44 4.65 -3.72
N GLU A 111 7.45 5.97 -3.91
CA GLU A 111 6.72 6.61 -4.99
C GLU A 111 7.20 6.05 -6.34
N CYS A 112 6.29 5.57 -7.18
CA CYS A 112 6.66 5.08 -8.50
C CYS A 112 5.52 5.27 -9.50
N HIS A 113 5.82 5.95 -10.59
CA HIS A 113 4.92 6.23 -11.71
C HIS A 113 5.76 6.73 -12.91
N PRO A 114 5.23 6.81 -14.14
CA PRO A 114 6.04 7.17 -15.32
C PRO A 114 6.96 8.40 -15.18
N TYR A 115 6.53 9.47 -14.49
CA TYR A 115 7.39 10.65 -14.26
C TYR A 115 8.53 10.46 -13.24
N HIS A 116 8.42 9.47 -12.35
CA HIS A 116 9.41 9.10 -11.34
C HIS A 116 9.51 7.58 -11.25
N PHE A 117 10.49 7.03 -11.95
CA PHE A 117 10.72 5.61 -12.13
C PHE A 117 12.17 5.33 -11.70
N PRO A 118 12.41 5.04 -10.41
CA PRO A 118 13.75 4.99 -9.85
C PRO A 118 14.45 3.66 -10.19
N ARG A 119 14.90 3.51 -11.45
CA ARG A 119 15.44 2.25 -11.99
C ARG A 119 16.57 1.65 -11.15
N ASP A 120 17.50 2.48 -10.68
CA ASP A 120 18.64 2.02 -9.88
C ASP A 120 18.17 1.41 -8.55
N LEU A 121 17.17 2.03 -7.90
CA LEU A 121 16.59 1.50 -6.67
C LEU A 121 15.78 0.23 -6.92
N LEU A 122 15.06 0.14 -8.05
CA LEU A 122 14.36 -1.09 -8.44
C LEU A 122 15.34 -2.24 -8.64
N ALA A 123 16.42 -2.01 -9.38
CA ALA A 123 17.46 -3.01 -9.64
C ALA A 123 18.15 -3.45 -8.34
N PHE A 124 18.45 -2.50 -7.45
CA PHE A 124 18.99 -2.80 -6.13
C PHE A 124 18.03 -3.67 -5.32
N CYS A 125 16.74 -3.32 -5.28
CA CYS A 125 15.75 -4.10 -4.56
C CYS A 125 15.64 -5.53 -5.12
N ASP A 126 15.62 -5.69 -6.45
CA ASP A 126 15.58 -7.00 -7.12
C ASP A 126 16.81 -7.85 -6.79
N GLN A 127 18.02 -7.27 -6.86
CA GLN A 127 19.28 -7.94 -6.52
C GLN A 127 19.30 -8.47 -5.07
N HIS A 128 18.64 -7.79 -4.15
CA HIS A 128 18.59 -8.15 -2.73
C HIS A 128 17.32 -8.92 -2.33
N GLY A 129 16.45 -9.30 -3.29
CA GLY A 129 15.21 -10.01 -3.00
C GLY A 129 14.16 -9.18 -2.25
N ILE A 130 14.23 -7.85 -2.37
CA ILE A 130 13.31 -6.89 -1.74
C ILE A 130 12.18 -6.58 -2.74
N GLN A 131 10.92 -6.89 -2.40
CA GLN A 131 9.81 -6.56 -3.31
C GLN A 131 9.55 -5.05 -3.35
N PHE A 132 9.71 -4.44 -4.53
CA PHE A 132 9.40 -3.04 -4.72
C PHE A 132 7.87 -2.81 -4.76
N GLN A 133 7.37 -1.87 -3.96
CA GLN A 133 5.96 -1.47 -3.94
C GLN A 133 5.81 0.01 -4.33
N GLY A 134 5.11 0.28 -5.43
CA GLY A 134 4.90 1.61 -5.98
C GLY A 134 3.63 2.28 -5.44
N TYR A 135 3.78 3.31 -4.60
CA TYR A 135 2.66 4.16 -4.22
C TYR A 135 2.50 5.36 -5.16
N SER A 136 1.32 5.99 -5.12
CA SER A 136 0.93 7.06 -6.05
C SER A 136 1.09 6.70 -7.54
N PRO A 137 0.68 5.50 -8.01
CA PRO A 137 0.95 5.06 -9.38
C PRO A 137 0.34 5.98 -10.46
N LEU A 138 -0.66 6.81 -10.10
CA LEU A 138 -1.28 7.79 -10.99
C LEU A 138 -0.68 9.22 -10.87
N GLY A 139 0.44 9.38 -10.14
CA GLY A 139 1.07 10.66 -9.77
C GLY A 139 0.06 11.67 -9.23
N LYS A 140 -0.66 11.28 -8.17
CA LYS A 140 -1.76 12.05 -7.56
C LYS A 140 -2.87 12.49 -8.55
N GLY A 141 -3.09 11.69 -9.61
CA GLY A 141 -4.10 11.94 -10.63
C GLY A 141 -3.68 12.98 -11.69
N LYS A 142 -2.40 13.34 -11.75
CA LYS A 142 -1.88 14.27 -12.76
C LYS A 142 -1.59 13.55 -14.09
N LEU A 143 -1.09 12.32 -14.03
CA LEU A 143 -0.66 11.57 -15.23
C LEU A 143 -1.84 11.07 -16.07
N ILE A 144 -3.05 11.01 -15.53
CA ILE A 144 -4.24 10.58 -16.30
C ILE A 144 -4.58 11.53 -17.47
N ARG A 145 -3.94 12.72 -17.50
CA ARG A 145 -4.10 13.73 -18.55
C ARG A 145 -2.85 13.88 -19.43
N ASP A 146 -1.81 13.08 -19.18
CA ASP A 146 -0.60 13.12 -19.98
C ASP A 146 -0.91 12.63 -21.41
N PRO A 147 -0.49 13.35 -22.47
CA PRO A 147 -0.81 12.98 -23.84
C PRO A 147 -0.34 11.57 -24.23
N GLU A 148 0.83 11.13 -23.73
CA GLU A 148 1.37 9.82 -24.05
C GLU A 148 0.60 8.72 -23.32
N VAL A 149 0.23 8.95 -22.06
CA VAL A 149 -0.65 8.04 -21.31
C VAL A 149 -2.01 7.92 -21.99
N LEU A 150 -2.58 9.03 -22.48
CA LEU A 150 -3.84 9.04 -23.23
C LEU A 150 -3.72 8.28 -24.56
N ARG A 151 -2.61 8.46 -25.28
CA ARG A 151 -2.33 7.74 -26.54
C ARG A 151 -2.30 6.23 -26.30
N VAL A 152 -1.57 5.78 -25.29
CA VAL A 152 -1.47 4.36 -24.91
C VAL A 152 -2.84 3.83 -24.43
N ALA A 153 -3.57 4.61 -23.64
CA ALA A 153 -4.92 4.23 -23.19
C ALA A 153 -5.86 4.00 -24.37
N HIS A 154 -5.82 4.88 -25.38
CA HIS A 154 -6.59 4.72 -26.61
C HIS A 154 -6.15 3.48 -27.40
N SER A 155 -4.84 3.23 -27.56
CA SER A 155 -4.34 2.08 -28.35
C SER A 155 -4.76 0.74 -27.77
N CYS A 156 -4.82 0.61 -26.44
CA CYS A 156 -5.22 -0.64 -25.77
C CYS A 156 -6.70 -0.70 -25.37
N GLY A 157 -7.50 0.34 -25.67
CA GLY A 157 -8.92 0.39 -25.32
C GLY A 157 -9.19 0.39 -23.81
N ARG A 158 -8.30 1.01 -23.03
CA ARG A 158 -8.36 1.07 -21.55
C ARG A 158 -8.38 2.50 -21.05
N THR A 159 -8.64 2.69 -19.75
CA THR A 159 -8.53 4.02 -19.15
C THR A 159 -7.07 4.37 -18.85
N PRO A 160 -6.71 5.67 -18.78
CA PRO A 160 -5.38 6.11 -18.34
C PRO A 160 -4.98 5.55 -16.97
N ALA A 161 -5.94 5.39 -16.04
CA ALA A 161 -5.67 4.82 -14.73
C ALA A 161 -5.28 3.34 -14.83
N GLN A 162 -5.99 2.55 -15.63
CA GLN A 162 -5.66 1.15 -15.89
C GLN A 162 -4.28 0.99 -16.55
N VAL A 163 -3.96 1.83 -17.53
CA VAL A 163 -2.63 1.84 -18.17
C VAL A 163 -1.53 2.10 -17.15
N LEU A 164 -1.68 3.09 -16.29
CA LEU A 164 -0.67 3.44 -15.27
C LEU A 164 -0.46 2.32 -14.25
N VAL A 165 -1.55 1.68 -13.80
CA VAL A 165 -1.46 0.52 -12.89
C VAL A 165 -0.83 -0.69 -13.61
N ARG A 166 -1.23 -0.96 -14.85
CA ARG A 166 -0.67 -2.06 -15.65
C ARG A 166 0.81 -1.86 -15.94
N TRP A 167 1.22 -0.62 -16.20
CA TRP A 167 2.63 -0.25 -16.39
C TRP A 167 3.46 -0.58 -15.15
N SER A 168 2.96 -0.30 -13.94
CA SER A 168 3.65 -0.71 -12.71
C SER A 168 3.77 -2.23 -12.61
N ILE A 169 2.67 -2.95 -12.81
CA ILE A 169 2.64 -4.43 -12.71
C ILE A 169 3.61 -5.06 -13.72
N GLN A 170 3.66 -4.58 -14.97
CA GLN A 170 4.57 -5.09 -15.99
C GLN A 170 6.05 -4.75 -15.75
N ASN A 171 6.35 -3.77 -14.89
CA ASN A 171 7.70 -3.49 -14.39
C ASN A 171 8.00 -4.23 -13.08
N ASN A 172 7.23 -5.28 -12.74
CA ASN A 172 7.35 -6.03 -11.48
C ASN A 172 7.19 -5.15 -10.21
N VAL A 173 6.41 -4.07 -10.31
CA VAL A 173 6.11 -3.17 -9.20
C VAL A 173 4.70 -3.43 -8.69
N VAL A 174 4.57 -3.75 -7.40
CA VAL A 174 3.26 -3.84 -6.74
C VAL A 174 2.64 -2.45 -6.68
N ALA A 175 1.52 -2.25 -7.37
CA ALA A 175 0.83 -0.96 -7.42
C ALA A 175 -0.25 -0.84 -6.35
N ILE A 176 -0.25 0.26 -5.58
CA ILE A 176 -1.30 0.54 -4.58
C ILE A 176 -2.09 1.82 -4.90
N PRO A 177 -2.93 1.82 -5.95
CA PRO A 177 -3.75 2.98 -6.30
C PRO A 177 -4.82 3.27 -5.24
N LYS A 178 -5.04 4.55 -4.94
CA LYS A 178 -6.04 5.00 -3.95
C LYS A 178 -7.20 5.72 -4.62
N SER A 179 -8.42 5.34 -4.26
CA SER A 179 -9.65 6.05 -4.63
C SER A 179 -10.69 5.94 -3.52
N THR A 180 -11.50 6.99 -3.33
CA THR A 180 -12.71 6.95 -2.49
C THR A 180 -13.98 6.66 -3.30
N LYS A 181 -13.88 6.62 -4.63
CA LYS A 181 -14.99 6.36 -5.54
C LYS A 181 -15.01 4.88 -5.91
N LYS A 182 -16.09 4.18 -5.57
CA LYS A 182 -16.26 2.72 -5.79
C LYS A 182 -16.00 2.31 -7.24
N TYR A 183 -16.54 3.05 -8.21
CA TYR A 183 -16.35 2.73 -9.64
C TYR A 183 -14.88 2.77 -10.06
N ARG A 184 -14.08 3.71 -9.54
CA ARG A 184 -12.63 3.77 -9.81
C ARG A 184 -11.86 2.65 -9.13
N VAL A 185 -12.31 2.20 -7.95
CA VAL A 185 -11.70 1.03 -7.28
C VAL A 185 -11.88 -0.21 -8.16
N LYS A 186 -13.10 -0.41 -8.68
CA LYS A 186 -13.40 -1.49 -9.64
C LYS A 186 -12.59 -1.35 -10.92
N GLU A 187 -12.59 -0.17 -11.55
CA GLU A 187 -11.81 0.12 -12.76
C GLU A 187 -10.31 -0.18 -12.57
N ASN A 188 -9.70 0.29 -11.48
CA ASN A 188 -8.28 0.07 -11.18
C ASN A 188 -7.92 -1.40 -10.93
N SER A 189 -8.90 -2.25 -10.60
CA SER A 189 -8.69 -3.70 -10.39
C SER A 189 -8.72 -4.50 -11.70
N GLN A 190 -9.29 -3.94 -12.77
CA GLN A 190 -9.44 -4.58 -14.08
C GLN A 190 -8.20 -4.31 -14.94
N VAL A 191 -7.06 -4.87 -14.50
CA VAL A 191 -5.72 -4.64 -15.09
C VAL A 191 -4.95 -5.92 -15.40
N PHE A 192 -5.62 -7.06 -15.30
CA PHE A 192 -5.04 -8.38 -15.53
C PHE A 192 -5.49 -9.03 -16.85
N ASP A 193 -6.49 -8.43 -17.51
CA ASP A 193 -7.11 -8.90 -18.75
C ASP A 193 -6.51 -8.23 -20.01
N PHE A 194 -5.42 -7.48 -19.89
CA PHE A 194 -4.67 -6.91 -21.01
C PHE A 194 -3.18 -6.79 -20.70
N LYS A 195 -2.38 -6.54 -21.74
CA LYS A 195 -0.94 -6.28 -21.65
C LYS A 195 -0.60 -5.06 -22.50
N LEU A 196 0.26 -4.19 -21.97
CA LEU A 196 0.90 -3.12 -22.74
C LEU A 196 1.99 -3.72 -23.63
N SER A 197 2.03 -3.27 -24.88
CA SER A 197 3.07 -3.67 -25.83
C SER A 197 4.46 -3.25 -25.34
N ALA A 198 5.52 -3.86 -25.87
CA ALA A 198 6.89 -3.44 -25.54
C ALA A 198 7.13 -1.97 -25.93
N GLU A 199 6.58 -1.53 -27.07
CA GLU A 199 6.66 -0.15 -27.54
C GLU A 199 5.96 0.83 -26.59
N ASP A 200 4.74 0.52 -26.14
CA ASP A 200 3.99 1.37 -25.20
C ASP A 200 4.63 1.39 -23.81
N MET A 201 5.17 0.27 -23.34
CA MET A 201 5.96 0.23 -22.11
C MET A 201 7.15 1.18 -22.21
N GLU A 202 7.85 1.15 -23.35
CA GLU A 202 9.02 2.00 -23.57
C GLU A 202 8.69 3.46 -23.76
N SER A 203 7.55 3.79 -24.36
CA SER A 203 7.08 5.17 -24.46
C SER A 203 6.73 5.76 -23.10
N LEU A 204 6.04 5.01 -22.24
CA LEU A 204 5.73 5.42 -20.87
C LEU A 204 7.00 5.54 -20.01
N ASN A 205 7.95 4.62 -20.18
CA ASN A 205 9.24 4.65 -19.51
C ASN A 205 10.05 5.92 -19.83
N ARG A 206 9.95 6.44 -21.06
CA ARG A 206 10.61 7.70 -21.47
C ARG A 206 10.02 8.96 -20.84
N LEU A 207 8.85 8.87 -20.19
CA LEU A 207 8.27 10.01 -19.45
C LEU A 207 9.03 10.34 -18.17
N HIS A 208 9.98 9.48 -17.77
CA HIS A 208 10.79 9.67 -16.58
C HIS A 208 11.56 11.01 -16.65
N ARG A 209 11.41 11.80 -15.59
CA ARG A 209 12.10 13.10 -15.45
C ARG A 209 12.40 13.46 -14.00
N GLY A 210 12.48 12.44 -13.13
CA GLY A 210 12.75 12.63 -11.70
C GLY A 210 11.65 13.36 -10.91
N LEU A 211 10.45 13.57 -11.45
CA LEU A 211 9.41 14.38 -10.80
C LEU A 211 8.68 13.58 -9.71
N LYS A 212 9.05 13.79 -8.44
CA LYS A 212 8.35 13.24 -7.26
C LYS A 212 7.19 14.16 -6.82
N TYR A 213 6.05 13.60 -6.42
CA TYR A 213 4.97 14.36 -5.78
C TYR A 213 4.99 14.26 -4.25
N VAL A 214 5.75 13.32 -3.69
CA VAL A 214 6.02 13.22 -2.25
C VAL A 214 7.46 13.67 -2.02
N GLN A 215 7.60 14.76 -1.27
CA GLN A 215 8.87 15.43 -1.06
C GLN A 215 9.43 15.02 0.31
N ARG A 216 10.57 14.34 0.30
CA ARG A 216 11.32 13.93 1.50
C ARG A 216 11.70 15.14 2.36
N CYS A 217 12.10 16.27 1.75
CA CYS A 217 12.48 17.48 2.49
C CYS A 217 11.37 18.05 3.39
N GLY A 218 10.10 17.84 3.05
CA GLY A 218 8.96 18.29 3.86
C GLY A 218 8.56 17.32 4.97
N ILE A 219 9.22 16.16 5.09
CA ILE A 219 8.86 15.15 6.09
C ILE A 219 9.38 15.50 7.48
N GLN A 220 10.59 16.06 7.58
CA GLN A 220 11.21 16.37 8.88
C GLN A 220 10.33 17.30 9.72
N GLN A 221 9.80 18.37 9.10
CA GLN A 221 8.86 19.28 9.77
C GLN A 221 7.62 18.56 10.31
N LYS A 222 7.12 17.53 9.63
CA LYS A 222 5.97 16.73 10.10
C LYS A 222 6.35 15.75 11.19
N ILE A 223 7.58 15.23 11.17
CA ILE A 223 8.11 14.35 12.21
C ILE A 223 8.30 15.15 13.50
N ASP A 224 8.74 16.40 13.41
CA ASP A 224 9.01 17.23 14.58
C ASP A 224 7.78 18.02 15.09
N SER A 225 6.71 18.14 14.29
CA SER A 225 5.51 18.92 14.67
C SER A 225 4.61 18.21 15.67
N ASP A 226 4.23 18.78 16.81
CA ASP A 226 3.35 18.13 17.82
C ASP A 226 1.91 17.81 17.36
N LEU A 227 1.57 18.09 16.10
CA LEU A 227 0.28 17.71 15.54
C LEU A 227 0.10 16.19 15.55
N PRO A 228 -1.14 15.70 15.78
CA PRO A 228 -1.44 14.29 15.68
C PRO A 228 -0.96 13.75 14.35
N ASP A 229 -0.24 12.63 14.40
CA ASP A 229 0.11 11.91 13.19
C ASP A 229 -1.20 11.48 12.49
N GLY A 230 -1.51 12.14 11.37
CA GLY A 230 -2.72 11.89 10.58
C GLY A 230 -2.81 10.49 9.98
N TYR A 231 -1.80 9.63 10.22
CA TYR A 231 -1.81 8.21 9.90
C TYR A 231 -2.33 7.32 11.04
N LYS A 232 -2.39 7.79 12.29
CA LYS A 232 -2.95 7.01 13.40
C LYS A 232 -4.48 7.03 13.31
N LEU A 233 -5.09 5.84 13.17
CA LEU A 233 -6.54 5.70 13.31
C LEU A 233 -6.94 6.18 14.73
N GLN A 234 -8.09 6.82 14.87
CA GLN A 234 -8.59 7.13 16.21
C GLN A 234 -9.23 5.87 16.81
N LEU A 235 -9.00 5.62 18.10
CA LEU A 235 -9.74 4.58 18.81
C LEU A 235 -11.23 4.96 18.80
N PRO A 236 -12.16 4.00 18.59
CA PRO A 236 -13.57 4.27 18.78
C PRO A 236 -13.79 4.75 20.22
N ASN A 237 -14.35 5.96 20.40
CA ASN A 237 -14.70 6.43 21.73
C ASN A 237 -15.73 5.48 22.36
N ALA A 238 -15.55 5.15 23.65
CA ALA A 238 -16.48 4.29 24.39
C ALA A 238 -17.95 4.80 24.41
N HIS A 239 -18.17 6.08 24.07
CA HIS A 239 -19.49 6.68 23.92
C HIS A 239 -20.24 6.28 22.64
N ASP A 240 -19.55 5.84 21.59
CA ASP A 240 -20.17 5.54 20.29
C ASP A 240 -20.86 4.17 20.26
N GLN A 241 -20.57 3.30 21.24
CA GLN A 241 -21.21 1.99 21.38
C GLN A 241 -22.67 2.06 21.87
N ARG A 242 -23.12 3.20 22.41
CA ARG A 242 -24.51 3.33 22.92
C ARG A 242 -25.53 3.74 21.85
N LEU A 243 -25.10 4.22 20.69
CA LEU A 243 -26.01 4.57 19.58
C LEU A 243 -26.30 3.37 18.65
N SER A 244 -25.50 2.30 18.73
CA SER A 244 -25.65 1.09 17.92
C SER A 244 -26.75 0.12 18.38
N VAL A 245 -27.38 0.32 19.55
CA VAL A 245 -28.33 -0.65 20.13
C VAL A 245 -29.80 -0.27 19.89
N LYS A 246 -30.10 0.92 19.35
CA LYS A 246 -31.49 1.38 19.13
C LYS A 246 -32.06 1.19 17.72
N ASN A 247 -31.29 0.69 16.76
CA ASN A 247 -31.77 0.41 15.40
C ASN A 247 -31.76 -1.08 15.01
N ALA A 248 -31.77 -1.98 15.99
CA ALA A 248 -31.88 -3.43 15.76
C ALA A 248 -33.34 -3.93 15.59
N ALA A 249 -34.28 -3.03 15.29
CA ALA A 249 -35.69 -3.35 15.09
C ALA A 249 -36.21 -2.76 13.75
N SER A 250 -35.55 -3.13 12.65
CA SER A 250 -36.12 -3.12 11.29
C SER A 250 -35.17 -3.85 10.32
N CYS A 251 -34.84 -5.10 10.63
CA CYS A 251 -34.19 -6.03 9.70
C CYS A 251 -35.24 -6.98 9.13
N GLU A 252 -36.19 -6.46 8.37
CA GLU A 252 -36.97 -7.22 7.39
C GLU A 252 -37.16 -6.34 6.16
N THR A 253 -37.07 -6.94 4.98
CA THR A 253 -37.08 -6.35 3.63
C THR A 253 -35.84 -5.57 3.21
N TRP A 254 -34.98 -6.19 2.39
CA TRP A 254 -34.38 -5.65 1.15
C TRP A 254 -33.71 -6.80 0.39
N CYS A 255 -34.53 -7.73 -0.09
CA CYS A 255 -34.26 -8.46 -1.32
C CYS A 255 -35.01 -7.74 -2.45
N GLU A 256 -34.40 -7.73 -3.63
CA GLU A 256 -34.95 -7.42 -4.96
C GLU A 256 -34.86 -5.98 -5.52
N LEU A 257 -34.43 -6.00 -6.80
CA LEU A 257 -34.73 -5.13 -7.93
C LEU A 257 -33.69 -4.12 -8.47
N GLN A 258 -33.22 -4.51 -9.66
CA GLN A 258 -32.81 -3.75 -10.84
C GLN A 258 -33.65 -2.49 -11.15
N ASP A 259 -33.02 -1.65 -11.99
CA ASP A 259 -33.57 -0.69 -12.98
C ASP A 259 -33.69 0.82 -12.66
N THR A 260 -32.91 1.58 -13.46
CA THR A 260 -33.13 2.90 -14.09
C THR A 260 -33.48 4.19 -13.30
N LEU A 261 -32.53 5.14 -13.43
CA LEU A 261 -32.64 6.61 -13.74
C LEU A 261 -33.46 7.62 -12.90
N SER A 262 -32.79 8.80 -12.73
CA SER A 262 -33.30 10.15 -12.36
C SER A 262 -33.81 10.33 -10.92
N THR A 263 -33.61 11.42 -10.17
CA THR A 263 -33.22 12.82 -10.45
C THR A 263 -32.80 13.49 -9.11
N TYR A 264 -31.89 14.47 -9.18
CA TYR A 264 -31.52 15.56 -8.25
C TYR A 264 -32.14 15.71 -6.82
N SER A 265 -31.29 16.01 -5.82
CA SER A 265 -31.34 17.27 -5.04
C SER A 265 -30.13 17.43 -4.10
N LEU A 266 -29.68 18.67 -3.92
CA LEU A 266 -28.60 19.17 -3.07
C LEU A 266 -28.99 19.22 -1.58
N ASN A 267 -28.04 18.98 -0.65
CA ASN A 267 -27.47 20.01 0.24
C ASN A 267 -26.59 19.47 1.38
N ALA A 268 -25.59 20.31 1.70
CA ALA A 268 -24.99 20.60 3.01
C ALA A 268 -24.06 19.58 3.73
N HIS A 269 -22.81 20.03 3.85
CA HIS A 269 -21.88 19.98 4.98
C HIS A 269 -22.20 19.08 6.19
N CYS A 270 -21.23 18.21 6.53
CA CYS A 270 -20.43 18.35 7.75
C CYS A 270 -19.19 17.46 7.69
N GLY A 271 -18.09 17.98 8.24
CA GLY A 271 -16.78 17.36 8.20
C GLY A 271 -16.67 16.10 9.06
N LEU A 272 -15.73 15.25 8.66
CA LEU A 272 -14.84 14.39 9.45
C LEU A 272 -14.09 13.54 8.41
N GLY A 273 -12.81 13.84 8.20
CA GLY A 273 -11.99 13.15 7.21
C GLY A 273 -11.78 11.68 7.59
N PRO A 274 -11.88 10.71 6.67
CA PRO A 274 -11.66 9.32 7.01
C PRO A 274 -10.17 9.05 7.21
N SER A 275 -9.90 8.43 8.35
CA SER A 275 -8.62 7.93 8.82
C SER A 275 -8.09 6.84 7.88
N ARG A 276 -6.75 6.83 7.68
CA ARG A 276 -6.08 6.22 6.52
C ARG A 276 -5.49 4.86 6.88
N GLY A 277 -6.18 3.78 6.53
CA GLY A 277 -5.61 2.43 6.39
C GLY A 277 -5.65 1.99 4.93
N PHE A 278 -4.60 1.29 4.48
CA PHE A 278 -4.61 0.62 3.18
C PHE A 278 -4.93 -0.86 3.41
N VAL A 279 -6.03 -1.33 2.86
CA VAL A 279 -6.35 -2.76 2.78
C VAL A 279 -6.00 -3.19 1.35
N CYS A 280 -5.01 -4.06 1.20
CA CYS A 280 -4.75 -4.71 -0.07
C CYS A 280 -5.51 -6.04 -0.04
N VAL A 281 -6.57 -6.15 -0.85
CA VAL A 281 -7.27 -7.43 -1.00
C VAL A 281 -6.44 -8.27 -1.97
N ARG A 282 -6.05 -9.47 -1.54
CA ARG A 282 -5.33 -10.42 -2.38
C ARG A 282 -6.24 -10.82 -3.55
N VAL A 283 -5.97 -10.30 -4.73
CA VAL A 283 -6.48 -10.92 -5.97
C VAL A 283 -5.51 -12.04 -6.28
N GLY A 284 -5.89 -13.27 -5.96
CA GLY A 284 -5.02 -14.44 -6.07
C GLY A 284 -4.37 -14.53 -7.45
N SER A 285 -3.04 -14.56 -7.49
CA SER A 285 -2.31 -15.10 -8.62
C SER A 285 -2.46 -16.61 -8.61
N LEU A 286 -3.38 -17.13 -9.43
CA LEU A 286 -3.20 -18.45 -10.04
C LEU A 286 -2.02 -18.33 -10.99
N GLY A 287 -0.81 -18.56 -10.48
CA GLY A 287 0.40 -18.28 -11.25
C GLY A 287 1.68 -18.76 -10.59
N SER A 288 1.68 -19.98 -10.03
CA SER A 288 2.90 -20.75 -9.74
C SER A 288 2.54 -22.19 -9.33
N ARG A 289 1.88 -22.93 -10.23
CA ARG A 289 1.78 -24.41 -10.13
C ARG A 289 1.31 -25.14 -11.40
N VAL A 290 1.43 -24.53 -12.59
CA VAL A 290 0.95 -25.15 -13.84
C VAL A 290 2.08 -25.66 -14.76
N ASP A 291 3.35 -25.39 -14.46
CA ASP A 291 4.46 -25.84 -15.31
C ASP A 291 5.36 -26.94 -14.71
N GLU A 292 5.03 -27.50 -13.55
CA GLU A 292 5.78 -28.63 -12.95
C GLU A 292 5.05 -29.99 -12.97
N GLU A 293 3.77 -30.05 -13.36
CA GLU A 293 3.02 -31.32 -13.50
C GLU A 293 2.77 -31.74 -14.96
N ARG A 294 3.37 -31.06 -15.95
CA ARG A 294 3.30 -31.45 -17.38
C ARG A 294 4.48 -32.26 -17.90
N SER A 295 5.42 -32.65 -17.03
CA SER A 295 6.61 -33.44 -17.40
C SER A 295 6.62 -34.89 -16.86
N GLN A 296 5.58 -35.34 -16.14
CA GLN A 296 5.56 -36.70 -15.54
C GLN A 296 4.45 -37.63 -16.02
N LEU A 297 3.78 -37.33 -17.14
CA LEU A 297 2.74 -38.21 -17.72
C LEU A 297 2.93 -38.39 -19.24
N ARG A 298 4.15 -38.74 -19.67
CA ARG A 298 4.41 -39.27 -21.03
C ARG A 298 5.12 -40.62 -21.09
N ASP A 299 5.36 -41.26 -19.95
CA ASP A 299 5.79 -42.65 -19.88
C ASP A 299 4.80 -43.44 -19.02
N LEU A 300 3.70 -43.89 -19.63
CA LEU A 300 2.94 -45.11 -19.28
C LEU A 300 1.70 -45.19 -20.19
N VAL A 301 1.84 -46.06 -21.20
CA VAL A 301 0.83 -46.59 -22.15
C VAL A 301 0.39 -45.66 -23.29
#